data_AF-A0AAU6BPZ7-F1
#
_entry.id   AF-A0AAU6BPZ7-F1
#
_cell.length_a   1.000
_cell.length_b   1.000
_cell.length_c   1.000
_cell.angle_alpha   90.00
_cell.angle_beta   90.00
_cell.angle_gamma   90.00
#
_symmetry.space_group_name_H-M   'P 1'
#
loop_
_entity.id
_entity.type
_entity.pdbx_description
1 polymer ?
#
loop_
_entity_poly.entity_id
_entity_poly.type
_entity_poly.pdbx_seq_one_letter_code
_entity_poly.pdbx_strand_id
1 'polypeptide(L)'
;MERYFWHLSGPQADGLACVVCAANFLMQRITSVAVGRSPADESQVFACKEPCAERIAEEAERMAREMRTATGTTALDIPQGDDSPFGVDGPFGSLLRDLRTLAGTEALLTTSDDIPTIRFLLSLAARHAEAAMMRARLVLAQTQEGEAE
;
A
#
# COMPACT_ATOMS: atom_id res chain seq x y z
N MET A 1 3.20 2.22 11.00
CA MET A 1 3.06 1.02 10.15
C MET A 1 3.03 -0.17 11.08
N GLU A 2 1.85 -0.76 11.28
CA GLU A 2 1.70 -1.94 12.14
C GLU A 2 2.29 -3.16 11.43
N ARG A 3 3.07 -3.97 12.14
CA ARG A 3 3.70 -5.20 11.62
C ARG A 3 2.93 -6.41 12.12
N TYR A 4 2.55 -7.30 11.21
CA TYR A 4 1.87 -8.55 11.52
C TYR A 4 2.83 -9.73 11.43
N PHE A 5 2.78 -10.61 12.43
CA PHE A 5 3.58 -11.84 12.49
C PHE A 5 2.69 -13.05 12.26
N TRP A 6 3.04 -13.87 11.26
CA TRP A 6 2.31 -15.06 10.86
C TRP A 6 3.02 -16.32 11.36
N HIS A 7 2.31 -17.44 11.41
CA HIS A 7 2.84 -18.75 11.84
C HIS A 7 3.40 -18.77 13.28
N LEU A 8 2.76 -18.03 14.18
CA LEU A 8 3.11 -18.03 15.59
C LEU A 8 2.56 -19.27 16.30
N SER A 9 3.34 -19.83 17.22
CA SER A 9 2.81 -20.77 18.20
C SER A 9 1.93 -20.03 19.23
N GLY A 10 1.03 -20.74 19.91
CA GLY A 10 0.15 -20.15 20.93
C GLY A 10 0.89 -19.22 21.92
N PRO A 11 1.97 -19.68 22.59
CA PRO A 11 2.73 -18.84 23.51
C PRO A 11 3.36 -17.60 22.87
N GLN A 12 3.65 -17.61 21.57
CA GLN A 12 4.19 -16.44 20.87
C GLN A 12 3.09 -15.45 20.48
N ALA A 13 1.92 -15.96 20.06
CA ALA A 13 0.74 -15.15 19.78
C ALA A 13 0.27 -14.44 21.06
N ASP A 14 0.23 -15.15 22.19
CA ASP A 14 -0.14 -14.60 23.50
C ASP A 14 0.91 -13.62 24.08
N GLY A 15 2.03 -13.40 23.39
CA GLY A 15 3.11 -12.50 23.83
C GLY A 15 3.98 -13.05 24.98
N LEU A 16 3.86 -14.33 25.30
CA LEU A 16 4.59 -14.99 26.40
C LEU A 16 5.95 -15.56 25.97
N ALA A 17 6.18 -15.69 24.67
CA ALA A 17 7.43 -16.19 24.11
C ALA A 17 7.94 -15.32 22.97
N CYS A 18 9.26 -15.31 22.78
CA CYS A 18 9.90 -14.59 21.70
C CYS A 18 9.46 -15.13 20.34
N VAL A 19 9.01 -14.25 19.45
CA VAL A 19 8.61 -14.62 18.08
C VAL A 19 9.76 -15.19 17.21
N VAL A 20 11.02 -14.96 17.59
CA VAL A 20 12.20 -15.42 16.83
C VAL A 20 12.76 -16.72 17.38
N CYS A 21 13.09 -16.77 18.67
CA CYS A 21 13.79 -17.91 19.27
C CYS A 21 12.90 -18.79 20.16
N ALA A 22 11.61 -18.46 20.29
CA ALA A 22 10.65 -19.14 21.16
C ALA A 22 11.04 -19.18 22.65
N ALA A 23 12.00 -18.35 23.08
CA ALA A 23 12.35 -18.22 24.49
C ALA A 23 11.13 -17.76 25.30
N ASN A 24 10.82 -18.50 26.36
CA ASN A 24 9.68 -18.22 27.23
C ASN A 24 10.05 -17.16 28.28
N PHE A 25 9.38 -16.01 28.24
CA PHE A 25 9.66 -14.86 29.11
C PHE A 25 9.24 -15.09 30.58
N LEU A 26 8.34 -16.04 30.85
CA LEU A 26 7.97 -16.41 32.22
C LEU A 26 9.03 -17.27 32.88
N MET A 27 9.73 -18.11 32.10
CA MET A 27 10.75 -19.02 32.61
C MET A 27 12.16 -18.41 32.59
N GLN A 28 12.43 -17.51 31.64
CA GLN A 28 13.73 -16.90 31.43
C GLN A 28 13.65 -15.40 31.71
N ARG A 29 14.53 -14.87 32.56
CA ARG A 29 14.62 -13.43 32.87
C ARG A 29 15.25 -12.64 31.72
N ILE A 30 14.56 -12.59 30.59
CA ILE A 30 14.99 -11.88 29.40
C ILE A 30 14.15 -10.61 29.25
N THR A 31 14.82 -9.50 28.95
CA THR A 31 14.14 -8.25 28.62
C THR A 31 13.47 -8.39 27.25
N SER A 32 12.17 -8.10 27.18
CA SER A 32 11.39 -8.18 25.94
C SER A 32 11.01 -6.80 25.43
N VAL A 33 10.82 -6.69 24.12
CA VAL A 33 10.36 -5.49 23.42
C VAL A 33 9.20 -5.86 22.51
N ALA A 34 8.19 -5.00 22.44
CA ALA A 34 7.05 -5.16 21.56
C ALA A 34 7.46 -4.94 20.09
N VAL A 35 7.15 -5.90 19.21
CA VAL A 35 7.63 -5.87 17.80
C VAL A 35 6.51 -5.83 16.75
N GLY A 36 5.28 -6.18 17.12
CA GLY A 36 4.14 -6.15 16.21
C GLY A 36 2.90 -6.79 16.83
N ARG A 37 1.97 -7.22 15.98
CA ARG A 37 0.74 -7.89 16.38
C ARG A 37 0.57 -9.27 15.73
N SER A 38 -0.19 -10.13 16.39
CA SER A 38 -0.74 -11.34 15.80
C SER A 38 -1.99 -10.99 14.98
N PRO A 39 -2.13 -11.49 13.74
CA PRO A 39 -3.28 -11.20 12.88
C PRO A 39 -4.54 -12.00 13.25
N ALA A 40 -4.42 -13.04 14.09
CA ALA A 40 -5.57 -13.86 14.47
C ALA A 40 -6.48 -13.17 15.51
N ASP A 41 -5.87 -12.38 16.38
CA ASP A 41 -6.45 -11.86 17.62
C ASP A 41 -5.99 -10.43 17.95
N GLU A 42 -5.20 -9.81 17.06
CA GLU A 42 -4.62 -8.46 17.18
C GLU A 42 -3.76 -8.23 18.44
N SER A 43 -3.39 -9.32 19.14
CA SER A 43 -2.60 -9.28 20.36
C SER A 43 -1.18 -8.80 20.08
N GLN A 44 -0.58 -8.10 21.05
CA GLN A 44 0.77 -7.58 20.93
C GLN A 44 1.77 -8.72 21.10
N VAL A 45 2.70 -8.84 20.15
CA VAL A 45 3.77 -9.86 20.19
C VAL A 45 5.13 -9.25 20.51
N PHE A 46 5.99 -10.07 21.12
CA PHE A 46 7.25 -9.63 21.73
C PHE A 46 8.45 -10.42 21.23
N ALA A 47 9.62 -9.77 21.24
CA ALA A 47 10.91 -10.40 21.00
C ALA A 47 11.90 -10.09 22.12
N CYS A 48 12.92 -10.93 22.31
CA CYS A 48 14.05 -10.60 23.18
C CYS A 48 14.71 -9.30 22.70
N LYS A 49 15.03 -8.40 23.62
CA LYS A 49 15.66 -7.11 23.32
C LYS A 49 16.90 -7.30 22.45
N GLU A 50 17.79 -8.20 22.86
CA GLU A 50 19.00 -8.59 22.11
C GLU A 50 19.14 -10.12 22.15
N PRO A 51 19.49 -10.80 21.04
CA PRO A 51 19.73 -10.27 19.69
C PRO A 51 18.47 -10.28 18.79
N CYS A 52 17.31 -10.70 19.32
CA CYS A 52 16.15 -11.03 18.47
C CYS A 52 15.49 -9.78 17.85
N ALA A 53 15.32 -8.70 18.61
CA ALA A 53 14.74 -7.47 18.08
C ALA A 53 15.66 -6.83 17.03
N GLU A 54 16.98 -6.89 17.22
CA GLU A 54 17.96 -6.41 16.23
C GLU A 54 17.87 -7.19 14.93
N ARG A 55 17.82 -8.52 14.99
CA ARG A 55 17.64 -9.36 13.79
C ARG A 55 16.35 -9.06 13.04
N ILE A 56 15.25 -8.79 13.76
CA ILE A 56 13.98 -8.37 13.13
C ILE A 56 14.13 -7.01 12.46
N ALA A 57 14.84 -6.07 13.08
CA ALA A 57 15.09 -4.76 12.49
C ALA A 57 15.94 -4.86 11.21
N GLU A 58 17.03 -5.63 11.25
CA GLU A 58 17.91 -5.89 10.10
C GLU A 58 17.16 -6.58 8.95
N GLU A 59 16.36 -7.61 9.26
CA GLU A 59 15.57 -8.32 8.26
C GLU A 59 14.50 -7.41 7.65
N ALA A 60 13.81 -6.61 8.46
CA ALA A 60 12.83 -5.67 7.96
C ALA A 60 13.48 -4.59 7.07
N GLU A 61 14.68 -4.12 7.41
CA GLU A 61 15.44 -3.21 6.56
C GLU A 61 15.90 -3.85 5.26
N ARG A 62 16.34 -5.12 5.32
CA ARG A 62 16.72 -5.90 4.14
C ARG A 62 15.53 -6.05 3.20
N MET A 63 14.39 -6.51 3.71
CA MET A 63 13.15 -6.62 2.94
C MET A 63 12.69 -5.26 2.40
N ALA A 64 12.77 -4.19 3.20
CA ALA A 64 12.42 -2.85 2.74
C ALA A 64 13.37 -2.34 1.64
N ARG A 65 14.65 -2.73 1.66
CA ARG A 65 15.61 -2.45 0.58
C ARG A 65 15.29 -3.26 -0.67
N GLU A 66 15.03 -4.55 -0.53
CA GLU A 66 14.64 -5.43 -1.63
C GLU A 66 13.34 -4.95 -2.31
N MET A 67 12.32 -4.60 -1.53
CA MET A 67 11.08 -4.01 -2.06
C MET A 67 11.36 -2.71 -2.81
N ARG A 68 12.15 -1.80 -2.23
CA ARG A 68 12.59 -0.56 -2.89
C ARG A 68 13.28 -0.82 -4.23
N THR A 69 14.17 -1.81 -4.29
CA THR A 69 14.83 -2.19 -5.56
C THR A 69 13.87 -2.83 -6.56
N ALA A 70 12.91 -3.65 -6.10
CA ALA A 70 11.92 -4.30 -6.96
C ALA A 70 10.89 -3.31 -7.52
N THR A 71 10.57 -2.24 -6.77
CA THR A 71 9.70 -1.15 -7.22
C THR A 71 10.44 -0.04 -7.95
N GLY A 72 11.77 -0.15 -8.15
CA GLY A 72 12.58 0.86 -8.82
C GLY A 72 12.74 2.18 -8.05
N THR A 73 12.42 2.20 -6.75
CA THR A 73 12.50 3.40 -5.90
C THR A 73 13.75 3.32 -5.03
N THR A 74 14.86 3.86 -5.51
CA THR A 74 16.06 3.99 -4.67
C THR A 74 15.89 5.15 -3.68
N ALA A 75 16.53 5.11 -2.52
CA ALA A 75 16.34 6.10 -1.46
C ALA A 75 16.94 7.50 -1.77
N LEU A 76 17.42 7.73 -2.99
CA LEU A 76 17.68 9.06 -3.54
C LEU A 76 16.58 9.54 -4.49
N ASP A 77 15.61 8.67 -4.82
CA ASP A 77 14.37 9.02 -5.49
C ASP A 77 13.36 9.46 -4.42
N ILE A 78 13.53 10.69 -3.92
CA ILE A 78 12.35 11.55 -3.91
C ILE A 78 11.86 11.47 -5.35
N PRO A 79 10.62 11.02 -5.64
CA PRO A 79 10.15 11.10 -7.00
C PRO A 79 10.03 12.60 -7.33
N GLN A 80 11.11 13.19 -7.87
CA GLN A 80 11.09 13.53 -9.28
C GLN A 80 10.95 12.16 -9.98
N GLY A 81 9.81 11.47 -9.93
CA GLY A 81 8.62 12.04 -10.55
C GLY A 81 9.18 12.38 -11.92
N ASP A 82 9.38 11.35 -12.74
CA ASP A 82 9.43 11.62 -14.16
C ASP A 82 8.06 12.23 -14.44
N ASP A 83 7.97 13.55 -14.20
CA ASP A 83 6.85 14.43 -14.46
C ASP A 83 6.64 14.52 -15.97
N SER A 84 7.23 13.59 -16.74
CA SER A 84 6.76 13.15 -18.02
C SER A 84 5.23 13.08 -17.95
N PRO A 85 4.55 13.98 -18.68
CA PRO A 85 3.10 14.06 -18.64
C PRO A 85 2.44 12.75 -19.10
N PHE A 86 3.21 11.88 -19.76
CA PHE A 86 2.83 10.58 -20.29
C PHE A 86 3.22 9.37 -19.43
N GLY A 87 3.84 9.58 -18.26
CA GLY A 87 4.21 8.51 -17.34
C GLY A 87 2.99 7.75 -16.77
N VAL A 88 3.22 6.54 -16.25
CA VAL A 88 2.20 5.67 -15.63
C VAL A 88 1.53 6.37 -14.43
N ASP A 89 2.31 7.15 -13.68
CA ASP A 89 1.84 7.99 -12.58
C ASP A 89 1.66 9.47 -12.96
N GLY A 90 1.90 9.80 -14.22
CA GLY A 90 1.65 11.12 -14.79
C GLY A 90 0.17 11.43 -15.02
N PRO A 91 -0.14 12.66 -15.45
CA PRO A 91 -1.51 13.10 -15.73
C PRO A 91 -2.20 12.26 -16.81
N PHE A 92 -1.48 11.78 -17.82
CA PHE A 92 -2.01 10.86 -18.83
C PHE A 92 -2.33 9.47 -18.26
N GLY A 93 -1.44 8.88 -17.46
CA GLY A 93 -1.69 7.61 -16.80
C GLY A 93 -2.88 7.67 -15.83
N SER A 94 -3.03 8.80 -15.14
CA SER A 94 -4.19 9.09 -14.27
C SER A 94 -5.48 9.25 -15.08
N LEU A 95 -5.44 9.92 -16.23
CA LEU A 95 -6.57 10.05 -17.14
C LEU A 95 -7.05 8.67 -17.64
N LEU A 96 -6.12 7.80 -18.08
CA LEU A 96 -6.46 6.45 -18.53
C LEU A 96 -7.11 5.62 -17.42
N ARG A 97 -6.69 5.80 -16.16
CA ARG A 97 -7.33 5.16 -15.01
C ARG A 97 -8.77 5.63 -14.82
N ASP A 98 -9.05 6.93 -14.88
CA ASP A 98 -10.43 7.41 -14.78
C ASP A 98 -11.32 6.91 -15.91
N LEU A 99 -10.80 6.92 -17.15
CA LEU A 99 -11.55 6.44 -18.31
C LEU A 99 -11.89 4.94 -18.18
N ARG A 100 -10.97 4.12 -17.65
CA ARG A 100 -11.25 2.71 -17.35
C ARG A 100 -12.31 2.55 -16.26
N THR A 101 -12.25 3.37 -15.21
CA THR A 101 -13.29 3.38 -14.17
C THR A 101 -14.64 3.74 -14.75
N LEU A 102 -14.72 4.77 -15.63
CA LEU A 102 -15.96 5.16 -16.30
C LEU A 102 -16.53 4.03 -17.16
N ALA A 103 -15.71 3.37 -17.98
CA ALA A 103 -16.13 2.23 -18.78
C ALA A 103 -16.61 1.05 -17.90
N GLY A 104 -15.95 0.80 -16.77
CA GLY A 104 -16.40 -0.19 -15.79
C GLY A 104 -17.74 0.18 -15.14
N THR A 105 -17.93 1.45 -14.77
CA THR A 105 -19.20 1.91 -14.21
C THR A 105 -20.35 1.84 -15.22
N GLU A 106 -20.08 2.14 -16.49
CA GLU A 106 -21.05 1.97 -17.58
C GLU A 106 -21.50 0.52 -17.67
N ALA A 107 -20.55 -0.43 -17.75
CA ALA A 107 -20.85 -1.85 -17.82
C ALA A 107 -21.72 -2.31 -16.64
N LEU A 108 -21.40 -1.87 -15.41
CA LEU A 108 -22.19 -2.21 -14.23
C LEU A 108 -23.60 -1.60 -14.25
N LEU A 109 -23.74 -0.34 -14.69
CA LEU A 109 -25.03 0.32 -14.83
C LEU A 109 -25.96 -0.41 -15.81
N THR A 110 -25.44 -1.02 -16.88
CA THR A 110 -26.26 -1.79 -17.83
C THR A 110 -26.85 -3.08 -17.26
N THR A 111 -26.30 -3.58 -16.14
CA THR A 111 -26.69 -4.85 -15.52
C THR A 111 -27.35 -4.70 -14.15
N SER A 112 -27.37 -3.49 -13.59
CA SER A 112 -27.82 -3.24 -12.23
C SER A 112 -29.26 -2.74 -12.21
N ASP A 113 -30.12 -3.47 -11.48
CA ASP A 113 -31.53 -3.11 -11.28
C ASP A 113 -31.82 -2.54 -9.88
N ASP A 114 -30.81 -2.53 -8.99
CA ASP A 114 -30.93 -2.08 -7.60
C ASP A 114 -30.70 -0.56 -7.47
N ILE A 115 -31.72 0.16 -6.98
CA ILE A 115 -31.69 1.64 -6.89
C ILE A 115 -30.51 2.17 -6.05
N PRO A 116 -30.20 1.64 -4.85
CA PRO A 116 -28.99 2.00 -4.11
C PRO A 116 -27.69 1.82 -4.92
N THR A 117 -27.54 0.69 -5.61
CA THR A 117 -26.37 0.41 -6.44
C THR A 117 -26.26 1.39 -7.61
N ILE A 118 -27.37 1.67 -8.30
CA ILE A 118 -27.42 2.66 -9.39
C ILE A 118 -27.00 4.05 -8.87
N ARG A 119 -27.50 4.49 -7.70
CA ARG A 119 -27.09 5.78 -7.12
C ARG A 119 -25.60 5.85 -6.84
N PHE A 120 -25.04 4.79 -6.26
CA PHE A 120 -23.60 4.69 -6.03
C PHE A 120 -22.81 4.78 -7.33
N LEU A 121 -23.15 3.96 -8.33
CA LEU A 121 -22.49 3.95 -9.63
C LEU A 121 -22.57 5.30 -10.34
N LEU A 122 -23.72 5.99 -10.28
CA LEU A 122 -23.89 7.33 -10.85
C LEU A 122 -23.02 8.37 -10.14
N SER A 123 -22.92 8.31 -8.81
CA SER A 123 -22.04 9.22 -8.05
C SER A 123 -20.56 8.99 -8.36
N LEU A 124 -20.16 7.72 -8.52
CA LEU A 124 -18.81 7.34 -8.89
C LEU A 124 -18.48 7.80 -10.31
N ALA A 125 -19.41 7.59 -11.25
CA ALA A 125 -19.28 8.04 -12.62
C ALA A 125 -19.16 9.57 -12.71
N ALA A 126 -20.00 10.33 -11.99
CA ALA A 126 -19.92 11.79 -11.97
C ALA A 126 -18.54 12.29 -11.48
N ARG A 127 -18.02 11.71 -10.39
CA ARG A 127 -16.72 12.09 -9.83
C ARG A 127 -15.56 11.79 -10.80
N HIS A 128 -15.56 10.61 -11.43
CA HIS A 128 -14.50 10.25 -12.37
C HIS A 128 -14.62 10.99 -13.71
N ALA A 129 -15.83 11.36 -14.15
CA ALA A 129 -16.03 12.17 -15.35
C ALA A 129 -15.45 13.58 -15.17
N GLU A 130 -15.68 14.21 -14.02
CA GLU A 130 -15.10 15.52 -13.69
C GLU A 130 -13.57 15.45 -13.66
N ALA A 131 -13.02 14.44 -12.99
CA ALA A 131 -11.57 14.27 -12.87
C ALA A 131 -10.90 13.96 -14.22
N ALA A 132 -11.51 13.09 -15.04
CA ALA A 132 -11.07 12.79 -16.39
C ALA A 132 -11.10 14.04 -17.28
N MET A 133 -12.16 14.83 -17.20
CA MET A 133 -12.28 16.08 -17.97
C MET A 133 -11.17 17.07 -17.63
N MET A 134 -10.90 17.30 -16.34
CA MET A 134 -9.82 18.19 -15.90
C MET A 134 -8.45 17.69 -16.37
N ARG A 135 -8.18 16.39 -16.24
CA ARG A 135 -6.91 15.79 -16.67
C ARG A 135 -6.74 15.78 -18.19
N ALA A 136 -7.79 15.52 -18.95
CA ALA A 136 -7.76 15.57 -20.41
C ALA A 136 -7.40 16.97 -20.91
N ARG A 137 -7.94 18.03 -20.27
CA ARG A 137 -7.57 19.42 -20.60
C ARG A 137 -6.10 19.71 -20.31
N LEU A 138 -5.59 19.21 -19.19
CA LEU A 138 -4.19 19.40 -18.82
C LEU A 138 -3.24 18.70 -19.80
N VAL A 139 -3.52 17.43 -20.14
CA VAL A 139 -2.73 16.69 -21.13
C VAL A 139 -2.80 17.37 -22.50
N LEU A 140 -3.98 17.87 -22.90
CA LEU A 140 -4.14 18.60 -24.17
C LEU A 140 -3.29 19.87 -24.21
N ALA A 141 -3.29 20.67 -23.14
CA ALA A 141 -2.46 21.87 -23.04
C ALA A 141 -0.96 21.51 -23.17
N GLN A 142 -0.51 20.47 -22.48
CA GLN A 142 0.87 20.00 -22.55
C GLN A 142 1.27 19.50 -23.96
N THR A 143 0.36 18.83 -24.68
CA THR A 143 0.64 18.41 -26.06
C THR A 143 0.78 19.58 -27.03
N GLN A 144 0.08 20.70 -26.77
CA GLN A 144 0.14 21.89 -27.62
C GLN A 144 1.40 22.72 -27.35
N GLU A 145 1.89 22.75 -26.12
CA GLU A 145 3.13 23.43 -25.76
C GLU A 145 4.37 22.76 -26.39
N GLY A 146 4.36 21.43 -26.55
CA GLY A 146 5.46 20.69 -27.18
C GLY A 146 5.55 20.81 -28.71
N GLU A 147 4.54 21.38 -29.38
CA GLU A 147 4.56 21.62 -30.85
C GLU A 147 5.11 23.01 -31.23
N ALA A 148 5.36 23.89 -30.25
CA ALA A 148 5.78 25.27 -30.45
C ALA A 148 7.30 25.52 -30.35
N GLU A 149 8.10 24.46 -30.18
CA GLU A 149 9.58 24.46 -30.17
C GLU A 149 10.16 23.86 -31.47
#